data_AF-A0A1I7GP42-F1
#
_entry.id   AF-A0A1I7GP42-F1
#
_cell.length_a   1.000
_cell.length_b   1.000
_cell.length_c   1.000
_cell.angle_alpha   90.00
_cell.angle_beta   90.00
_cell.angle_gamma   90.00
#
_symmetry.space_group_name_H-M   'P 1'
#
loop_
_entity.id
_entity.type
_entity.pdbx_description
1 polymer ?
#
loop_
_entity_poly.entity_id
_entity_poly.type
_entity_poly.pdbx_seq_one_letter_code
_entity_poly.pdbx_strand_id
1 'polypeptide(L)'
;MHWTHVLLIVLATMVLTVAGTYWVLKTYIFVSSFEPVELSQKEEKTLQQKLRAIGYDFSFTSSQTGRQANQSDKYQDEIGQDGFLKPEAYSEQGAKREVSFTEREINALLAKNTDLAQKLAIDFADDLVSAKLLLPLEEDFPVLGGKTLRLNAGLGMAYRDNKPVIILKGVSIMGVPIPNAWLGGLKNIDLVSEFGVDPGFWKSFSEGVEHIQVADGKIDIRFKE
;
A
#
# COMPACT_ATOMS: atom_id res chain seq x y z
N MET A 1 -14.21 10.68 -62.23
CA MET A 1 -13.63 9.52 -61.50
C MET A 1 -12.85 9.88 -60.23
N HIS A 2 -12.80 11.16 -59.79
CA HIS A 2 -12.01 11.56 -58.61
C HIS A 2 -12.80 11.69 -57.30
N TRP A 3 -14.12 11.84 -57.34
CA TRP A 3 -14.94 12.03 -56.14
C TRP A 3 -14.98 10.78 -55.24
N THR A 4 -15.06 9.58 -55.83
CA THR A 4 -15.00 8.32 -55.08
C THR A 4 -13.68 8.13 -54.33
N HIS A 5 -12.55 8.55 -54.90
CA HIS A 5 -11.24 8.49 -54.24
C HIS A 5 -11.16 9.49 -53.08
N VAL A 6 -11.68 10.70 -53.25
CA VAL A 6 -11.74 11.70 -52.17
C VAL A 6 -12.61 11.20 -51.01
N LEU A 7 -13.77 10.61 -51.31
CA LEU A 7 -14.65 9.99 -50.30
C LEU A 7 -13.96 8.86 -49.55
N LEU A 8 -13.23 7.98 -50.24
CA LEU A 8 -12.48 6.89 -49.62
C LEU A 8 -11.36 7.38 -48.71
N ILE A 9 -10.63 8.42 -49.12
CA ILE A 9 -9.56 9.00 -48.28
C ILE A 9 -10.14 9.64 -47.03
N VAL A 10 -11.23 10.41 -47.15
CA VAL A 10 -11.90 11.03 -46.00
C VAL A 10 -12.45 9.97 -45.03
N LEU A 11 -13.02 8.89 -45.55
CA LEU A 11 -13.53 7.80 -44.72
C LEU A 11 -12.38 7.05 -44.03
N ALA A 12 -11.28 6.79 -44.76
CA ALA A 12 -10.11 6.14 -44.21
C ALA A 12 -9.48 6.97 -43.09
N THR A 13 -9.31 8.28 -43.27
CA THR A 13 -8.78 9.16 -42.22
C THR A 13 -9.72 9.19 -41.02
N MET A 14 -11.03 9.31 -41.22
CA MET A 14 -12.01 9.31 -40.12
C MET A 14 -11.95 8.02 -39.29
N VAL A 15 -11.87 6.85 -39.94
CA VAL A 15 -11.71 5.56 -39.27
C VAL A 15 -10.38 5.50 -38.51
N LEU A 16 -9.30 6.01 -39.10
CA LEU A 16 -7.98 6.06 -38.47
C LEU A 16 -8.00 6.94 -37.22
N THR A 17 -8.69 8.08 -37.26
CA THR A 17 -8.85 8.98 -36.12
C THR A 17 -9.68 8.34 -35.01
N VAL A 18 -10.79 7.67 -35.37
CA VAL A 18 -11.64 6.96 -34.39
C VAL A 18 -10.90 5.78 -33.77
N ALA A 19 -10.19 4.99 -34.58
CA ALA A 19 -9.41 3.86 -34.10
C ALA A 19 -8.24 4.32 -33.20
N GLY A 20 -7.53 5.38 -33.58
CA GLY A 20 -6.48 5.97 -32.77
C GLY A 20 -7.01 6.53 -31.44
N THR A 21 -8.14 7.25 -31.49
CA THR A 21 -8.81 7.76 -30.28
C THR A 21 -9.26 6.62 -29.39
N TYR A 22 -9.90 5.59 -29.93
CA TYR A 22 -10.32 4.40 -29.18
C TYR A 22 -9.12 3.65 -28.57
N TRP A 23 -8.02 3.51 -29.32
CA TRP A 23 -6.81 2.86 -28.83
C TRP A 23 -6.17 3.62 -27.68
N VAL A 24 -6.10 4.95 -27.76
CA VAL A 24 -5.61 5.82 -26.68
C VAL A 24 -6.53 5.75 -25.46
N LEU A 25 -7.86 5.86 -25.65
CA LEU A 25 -8.83 5.76 -24.56
C LEU A 25 -8.77 4.39 -23.85
N LYS A 26 -8.73 3.30 -24.62
CA LYS A 26 -8.64 1.94 -24.08
C LYS A 26 -7.33 1.70 -23.34
N THR A 27 -6.21 2.20 -23.84
CA THR A 27 -4.88 1.94 -23.28
C THR A 27 -4.57 2.83 -22.07
N TYR A 28 -5.06 4.08 -22.07
CA TYR A 28 -4.68 5.07 -21.05
C TYR A 28 -5.78 5.40 -20.02
N ILE A 29 -7.07 5.16 -20.32
CA ILE A 29 -8.17 5.63 -19.46
C ILE A 29 -8.87 4.49 -18.71
N PHE A 30 -8.91 3.28 -19.25
CA PHE A 30 -9.50 2.13 -18.54
C PHE A 30 -8.47 1.48 -17.61
N VAL A 31 -8.46 1.94 -16.36
CA VAL A 31 -7.71 1.29 -15.28
C VAL A 31 -8.52 0.10 -14.78
N SER A 32 -7.99 -1.12 -14.94
CA SER A 32 -8.55 -2.31 -14.32
C SER A 32 -8.51 -2.15 -12.80
N SER A 33 -9.64 -2.34 -12.13
CA SER A 33 -9.70 -2.43 -10.65
C SER A 33 -8.87 -3.61 -10.18
N PHE A 34 -8.18 -3.46 -9.05
CA PHE A 34 -7.49 -4.59 -8.43
C PHE A 34 -8.50 -5.61 -7.89
N GLU A 35 -8.23 -6.88 -8.13
CA GLU A 35 -8.94 -7.96 -7.44
C GLU A 35 -8.41 -8.05 -6.00
N PRO A 36 -9.27 -7.96 -4.98
CA PRO A 36 -8.83 -7.99 -3.60
C PRO A 36 -8.16 -9.32 -3.26
N VAL A 37 -7.08 -9.27 -2.49
CA VAL A 37 -6.39 -10.49 -2.05
C VAL A 37 -7.24 -11.20 -1.00
N GLU A 38 -7.70 -12.39 -1.35
CA GLU A 38 -8.39 -13.28 -0.41
C GLU A 38 -7.38 -14.23 0.25
N LEU A 39 -7.46 -14.31 1.59
CA LEU A 39 -6.67 -15.25 2.38
C LEU A 39 -7.44 -16.54 2.59
N SER A 40 -6.73 -17.65 2.73
CA SER A 40 -7.34 -18.89 3.20
C SER A 40 -7.67 -18.78 4.69
N GLN A 41 -8.62 -19.60 5.18
CA GLN A 41 -9.02 -19.62 6.60
C GLN A 41 -7.84 -19.86 7.57
N LYS A 42 -6.79 -20.56 7.12
CA LYS A 42 -5.59 -20.80 7.93
C LYS A 42 -4.74 -19.54 8.03
N GLU A 43 -4.57 -18.83 6.92
CA GLU A 43 -3.78 -17.60 6.83
C GLU A 43 -4.44 -16.46 7.60
N GLU A 44 -5.78 -16.34 7.52
CA GLU A 44 -6.54 -15.39 8.31
C GLU A 44 -6.31 -15.58 9.82
N LYS A 45 -6.32 -16.83 10.30
CA LYS A 45 -6.03 -17.14 11.71
C LYS A 45 -4.62 -16.76 12.10
N THR A 46 -3.63 -17.06 11.25
CA THR A 46 -2.23 -16.68 11.50
C THR A 46 -2.07 -15.17 11.55
N LEU A 47 -2.65 -14.43 10.60
CA LEU A 47 -2.60 -12.98 10.60
C LEU A 47 -3.33 -12.39 11.82
N GLN A 48 -4.49 -12.90 12.18
CA GLN A 48 -5.22 -12.47 13.37
C GLN A 48 -4.41 -12.66 14.65
N GLN A 49 -3.67 -13.78 14.76
CA GLN A 49 -2.76 -14.00 15.88
C GLN A 49 -1.59 -12.99 15.89
N LYS A 50 -1.01 -12.68 14.72
CA LYS A 50 0.05 -11.67 14.60
C LYS A 50 -0.43 -10.28 15.01
N LEU A 51 -1.61 -9.88 14.54
CA LEU A 51 -2.21 -8.57 14.87
C LEU A 51 -2.56 -8.46 16.35
N ARG A 52 -3.08 -9.54 16.94
CA ARG A 52 -3.34 -9.61 18.39
C ARG A 52 -2.07 -9.54 19.24
N ALA A 53 -0.93 -9.98 18.72
CA ALA A 53 0.35 -9.86 19.41
C ALA A 53 0.84 -8.40 19.47
N ILE A 54 0.42 -7.56 18.53
CA ILE A 54 0.71 -6.11 18.49
C ILE A 54 -0.44 -5.26 19.03
N GLY A 55 -1.41 -5.88 19.73
CA GLY A 55 -2.52 -5.17 20.40
C GLY A 55 -3.68 -4.76 19.49
N TYR A 56 -3.76 -5.28 18.26
CA TYR A 56 -4.83 -4.95 17.31
C TYR A 56 -5.78 -6.15 17.13
N ASP A 57 -7.03 -6.03 17.59
CA ASP A 57 -8.06 -7.06 17.38
C ASP A 57 -8.76 -6.88 16.04
N PHE A 58 -8.32 -7.67 15.07
CA PHE A 58 -8.84 -7.65 13.71
C PHE A 58 -9.56 -8.97 13.40
N SER A 59 -10.83 -8.90 12.96
CA SER A 59 -11.66 -10.08 12.69
C SER A 59 -12.13 -10.12 11.23
N PHE A 60 -11.69 -11.09 10.43
CA PHE A 60 -12.02 -11.19 8.99
C PHE A 60 -13.51 -11.36 8.68
N THR A 61 -14.31 -11.83 9.65
CA THR A 61 -15.75 -12.04 9.51
C THR A 61 -16.56 -10.77 9.80
N SER A 62 -16.91 -10.00 8.76
CA SER A 62 -17.91 -8.93 8.85
C SER A 62 -19.31 -9.48 8.57
N SER A 63 -20.04 -9.89 9.60
CA SER A 63 -21.50 -10.02 9.51
C SER A 63 -22.14 -8.76 10.11
N GLN A 64 -22.64 -7.89 9.23
CA GLN A 64 -23.65 -6.87 9.54
C GLN A 64 -24.93 -7.57 9.99
N THR A 65 -24.99 -7.97 11.25
CA THR A 65 -26.23 -8.28 11.96
C THR A 65 -25.95 -8.04 13.43
N GLY A 66 -26.77 -7.19 14.05
CA GLY A 66 -26.61 -6.78 15.44
C GLY A 66 -26.33 -7.95 16.38
N ARG A 67 -25.23 -7.80 17.12
CA ARG A 67 -24.83 -8.45 18.38
C ARG A 67 -23.31 -8.55 18.38
N GLN A 68 -22.71 -7.61 19.10
CA GLN A 68 -21.56 -7.86 19.96
C GLN A 68 -21.59 -9.31 20.45
N ALA A 69 -20.83 -10.21 19.83
CA ALA A 69 -20.85 -11.61 20.22
C ALA A 69 -19.53 -12.35 20.06
N ASN A 70 -18.46 -11.72 19.55
CA ASN A 70 -17.15 -12.37 19.41
C ASN A 70 -15.96 -11.41 19.67
N GLN A 71 -16.14 -10.40 20.53
CA GLN A 71 -15.04 -9.56 21.04
C GLN A 71 -14.43 -10.12 22.34
N SER A 72 -14.85 -11.31 22.76
CA SER A 72 -14.90 -11.67 24.16
C SER A 72 -13.67 -12.42 24.69
N ASP A 73 -13.00 -13.30 23.95
CA ASP A 73 -12.21 -14.32 24.67
C ASP A 73 -10.85 -13.87 25.23
N LYS A 74 -10.31 -12.70 24.85
CA LYS A 74 -9.02 -12.21 25.39
C LYS A 74 -9.15 -10.95 26.25
N TYR A 75 -10.10 -10.07 25.93
CA TYR A 75 -10.42 -8.91 26.76
C TYR A 75 -11.40 -9.25 27.89
N GLN A 76 -12.08 -10.41 27.89
CA GLN A 76 -12.90 -10.82 29.05
C GLN A 76 -12.07 -11.02 30.32
N ASP A 77 -10.81 -11.43 30.20
CA ASP A 77 -9.93 -11.54 31.36
C ASP A 77 -9.45 -10.16 31.84
N GLU A 78 -9.35 -9.19 30.92
CA GLU A 78 -9.00 -7.79 31.19
C GLU A 78 -10.22 -6.94 31.60
N ILE A 79 -11.44 -7.39 31.37
CA ILE A 79 -12.68 -6.69 31.77
C ILE A 79 -13.22 -7.35 33.04
N GLY A 80 -13.38 -6.57 34.11
CA GLY A 80 -13.99 -7.01 35.35
C GLY A 80 -15.46 -7.41 35.18
N GLN A 81 -16.01 -8.11 36.16
CA GLN A 81 -17.44 -8.49 36.17
C GLN A 81 -18.38 -7.27 36.17
N ASP A 82 -17.85 -6.09 36.48
CA ASP A 82 -18.48 -4.77 36.46
C ASP A 82 -18.48 -4.12 35.06
N GLY A 83 -17.86 -4.75 34.06
CA GLY A 83 -17.78 -4.25 32.70
C GLY A 83 -16.70 -3.20 32.48
N PHE A 84 -15.83 -2.94 33.46
CA PHE A 84 -14.71 -2.00 33.36
C PHE A 84 -13.38 -2.75 33.16
N LEU A 85 -12.41 -2.12 32.50
CA LEU A 85 -11.06 -2.69 32.36
C LEU A 85 -10.39 -2.80 33.74
N LYS A 86 -9.77 -3.94 34.02
CA LYS A 86 -8.96 -4.21 35.20
C LYS A 86 -7.66 -3.40 35.09
N PRO A 87 -7.31 -2.59 36.09
CA PRO A 87 -6.02 -1.91 36.11
C PRO A 87 -4.88 -2.93 36.22
N GLU A 88 -4.02 -2.98 35.22
CA GLU A 88 -2.80 -3.80 35.21
C GLU A 88 -1.56 -2.89 35.16
N ALA A 89 -0.48 -3.33 35.80
CA ALA A 89 0.78 -2.60 35.72
C ALA A 89 1.39 -2.78 34.32
N TYR A 90 1.76 -1.67 33.69
CA TYR A 90 2.44 -1.69 32.40
C TYR A 90 3.77 -2.47 32.50
N SER A 91 3.99 -3.41 31.58
CA SER A 91 5.24 -4.16 31.49
C SER A 91 5.58 -4.48 30.04
N GLU A 92 6.84 -4.24 29.66
CA GLU A 92 7.40 -4.64 28.36
C GLU A 92 8.18 -5.96 28.46
N GLN A 93 8.25 -6.56 29.67
CA GLN A 93 9.04 -7.77 29.89
C GLN A 93 8.47 -8.94 29.08
N GLY A 94 9.25 -9.40 28.10
CA GLY A 94 8.86 -10.50 27.20
C GLY A 94 8.07 -10.06 25.96
N ALA A 95 7.91 -8.75 25.72
CA ALA A 95 7.30 -8.26 24.49
C ALA A 95 8.15 -8.61 23.27
N LYS A 96 7.51 -9.13 22.21
CA LYS A 96 8.19 -9.42 20.95
C LYS A 96 8.43 -8.11 20.20
N ARG A 97 9.69 -7.69 20.11
CA ARG A 97 10.15 -6.51 19.35
C ARG A 97 10.40 -6.82 17.87
N GLU A 98 9.78 -7.88 17.36
CA GLU A 98 9.93 -8.32 15.97
C GLU A 98 8.55 -8.56 15.36
N VAL A 99 8.36 -8.02 14.16
CA VAL A 99 7.12 -8.10 13.41
C VAL A 99 7.43 -8.54 11.98
N SER A 100 6.70 -9.53 11.50
CA SER A 100 6.87 -10.11 10.17
C SER A 100 5.53 -10.25 9.48
N PHE A 101 5.43 -9.65 8.29
CA PHE A 101 4.24 -9.70 7.45
C PHE A 101 4.58 -10.20 6.05
N THR A 102 3.72 -11.05 5.52
CA THR A 102 3.73 -11.41 4.10
C THR A 102 3.01 -10.34 3.27
N GLU A 103 3.34 -10.28 1.99
CA GLU A 103 2.66 -9.41 1.03
C GLU A 103 1.15 -9.65 1.03
N ARG A 104 0.75 -10.93 1.06
CA ARG A 104 -0.68 -11.31 1.10
C ARG A 104 -1.35 -10.85 2.38
N GLU A 105 -0.67 -10.92 3.51
CA GLU A 105 -1.19 -10.40 4.79
C GLU A 105 -1.41 -8.88 4.75
N ILE A 106 -0.44 -8.12 4.20
CA ILE A 106 -0.57 -6.67 4.05
C ILE A 106 -1.71 -6.33 3.08
N ASN A 107 -1.76 -6.95 1.91
CA ASN A 107 -2.82 -6.68 0.94
C ASN A 107 -4.21 -7.11 1.44
N ALA A 108 -4.31 -8.16 2.25
CA ALA A 108 -5.57 -8.54 2.89
C ALA A 108 -6.02 -7.54 3.97
N LEU A 109 -5.06 -6.95 4.70
CA LEU A 109 -5.35 -5.84 5.61
C LEU A 109 -5.91 -4.62 4.84
N LEU A 110 -5.28 -4.27 3.71
CA LEU A 110 -5.77 -3.20 2.83
C LEU A 110 -7.14 -3.53 2.24
N ALA A 111 -7.40 -4.80 1.93
CA ALA A 111 -8.65 -5.24 1.33
C ALA A 111 -9.87 -5.09 2.26
N LYS A 112 -9.64 -5.07 3.57
CA LYS A 112 -10.71 -5.19 4.55
C LYS A 112 -11.15 -3.84 5.12
N ASN A 113 -12.45 -3.57 4.99
CA ASN A 113 -13.14 -2.43 5.60
C ASN A 113 -12.57 -1.06 5.21
N THR A 114 -11.89 -0.98 4.07
CA THR A 114 -11.45 0.27 3.46
C THR A 114 -11.75 0.26 1.97
N ASP A 115 -11.94 1.43 1.40
CA ASP A 115 -11.98 1.64 -0.04
C ASP A 115 -10.59 1.48 -0.70
N LEU A 116 -9.55 1.19 0.09
CA LEU A 116 -8.19 0.98 -0.39
C LEU A 116 -8.01 -0.36 -1.10
N ALA A 117 -8.87 -1.36 -0.88
CA ALA A 117 -8.81 -2.66 -1.54
C ALA A 117 -8.65 -2.57 -3.06
N GLN A 118 -9.37 -1.64 -3.68
CA GLN A 118 -9.37 -1.40 -5.12
C GLN A 118 -8.40 -0.29 -5.54
N LYS A 119 -7.80 0.39 -4.56
CA LYS A 119 -6.99 1.59 -4.79
C LYS A 119 -5.52 1.37 -4.50
N LEU A 120 -5.13 0.48 -3.59
CA LEU A 120 -3.75 0.30 -3.16
C LEU A 120 -3.37 -1.18 -3.16
N ALA A 121 -2.25 -1.49 -3.79
CA ALA A 121 -1.61 -2.79 -3.71
C ALA A 121 -0.13 -2.61 -3.38
N ILE A 122 0.39 -3.48 -2.51
CA ILE A 122 1.79 -3.53 -2.11
C ILE A 122 2.41 -4.81 -2.66
N ASP A 123 3.66 -4.72 -3.09
CA ASP A 123 4.45 -5.82 -3.63
C ASP A 123 5.84 -5.81 -2.97
N PHE A 124 6.28 -6.97 -2.51
CA PHE A 124 7.56 -7.15 -1.82
C PHE A 124 8.50 -7.99 -2.68
N ALA A 125 9.63 -7.40 -3.05
CA ALA A 125 10.74 -8.05 -3.72
C ALA A 125 12.03 -7.82 -2.93
N ASP A 126 13.10 -8.53 -3.28
CA ASP A 126 14.39 -8.42 -2.60
C ASP A 126 14.88 -6.96 -2.51
N ASP A 127 14.98 -6.45 -1.28
CA ASP A 127 15.30 -5.05 -0.92
C ASP A 127 14.39 -3.98 -1.56
N LEU A 128 13.19 -4.33 -2.05
CA LEU A 128 12.29 -3.41 -2.74
C LEU A 128 10.84 -3.59 -2.28
N VAL A 129 10.24 -2.49 -1.83
CA VAL A 129 8.80 -2.37 -1.63
C VAL A 129 8.21 -1.54 -2.75
N SER A 130 7.26 -2.10 -3.48
CA SER A 130 6.53 -1.42 -4.54
C SER A 130 5.10 -1.15 -4.10
N ALA A 131 4.61 0.07 -4.35
CA ALA A 131 3.22 0.44 -4.11
C ALA A 131 2.57 0.89 -5.41
N LYS A 132 1.38 0.34 -5.72
CA LYS A 132 0.52 0.78 -6.83
C LYS A 132 -0.72 1.41 -6.25
N LEU A 133 -0.97 2.66 -6.60
CA LEU A 133 -2.08 3.47 -6.08
C LEU A 133 -2.96 3.98 -7.23
N LEU A 134 -4.27 3.79 -7.13
CA LEU A 134 -5.30 4.29 -8.03
C LEU A 134 -6.08 5.38 -7.31
N LEU A 135 -5.87 6.62 -7.72
CA LEU A 135 -6.57 7.77 -7.16
C LEU A 135 -7.71 8.20 -8.08
N PRO A 136 -8.98 7.92 -7.76
CA PRO A 136 -10.10 8.49 -8.49
C PRO A 136 -10.13 10.01 -8.25
N LEU A 137 -10.13 10.79 -9.32
CA LEU A 137 -10.25 12.25 -9.27
C LEU A 137 -11.73 12.65 -9.38
N GLU A 138 -12.14 13.64 -8.58
CA GLU A 138 -13.49 14.20 -8.59
C GLU A 138 -13.82 14.82 -9.96
N GLU A 139 -15.10 14.84 -10.34
CA GLU A 139 -15.52 15.29 -11.68
C GLU A 139 -15.17 16.75 -11.99
N ASP A 140 -15.06 17.58 -10.96
CA ASP A 140 -14.71 19.00 -11.05
C ASP A 140 -13.20 19.25 -11.17
N PHE A 141 -12.37 18.21 -11.07
CA PHE A 141 -10.93 18.36 -11.20
C PHE A 141 -10.55 18.81 -12.62
N PRO A 142 -9.77 19.89 -12.79
CA PRO A 142 -9.46 20.44 -14.10
C PRO A 142 -8.71 19.41 -14.96
N VAL A 143 -9.10 19.30 -16.24
CA VAL A 143 -8.51 18.43 -17.28
C VAL A 143 -8.69 16.91 -17.06
N LEU A 144 -8.66 16.43 -15.82
CA LEU A 144 -8.65 15.00 -15.47
C LEU A 144 -9.81 14.55 -14.58
N GLY A 145 -10.82 15.39 -14.36
CA GLY A 145 -11.98 15.04 -13.54
C GLY A 145 -12.73 13.81 -14.03
N GLY A 146 -13.18 12.99 -13.08
CA GLY A 146 -13.86 11.72 -13.35
C GLY A 146 -12.93 10.61 -13.87
N LYS A 147 -11.60 10.82 -13.89
CA LYS A 147 -10.61 9.81 -14.27
C LYS A 147 -9.89 9.23 -13.06
N THR A 148 -9.32 8.05 -13.21
CA THR A 148 -8.49 7.40 -12.19
C THR A 148 -7.01 7.61 -12.52
N LEU A 149 -6.28 8.26 -11.63
CA LEU A 149 -4.84 8.43 -11.75
C LEU A 149 -4.11 7.19 -11.22
N ARG A 150 -3.33 6.52 -12.07
CA ARG A 150 -2.45 5.41 -11.66
C ARG A 150 -1.09 5.94 -11.25
N LEU A 151 -0.69 5.67 -10.02
CA LEU A 151 0.59 6.00 -9.43
C LEU A 151 1.32 4.70 -9.08
N ASN A 152 2.61 4.59 -9.42
CA ASN A 152 3.46 3.52 -8.89
C ASN A 152 4.68 4.15 -8.22
N ALA A 153 5.05 3.66 -7.04
CA ALA A 153 6.25 4.07 -6.32
C ALA A 153 7.08 2.84 -5.93
N GLY A 154 8.40 2.96 -5.97
CA GLY A 154 9.33 1.94 -5.51
C GLY A 154 10.25 2.49 -4.43
N LEU A 155 10.29 1.82 -3.29
CA LEU A 155 11.12 2.13 -2.14
C LEU A 155 12.14 1.00 -1.94
N GLY A 156 13.41 1.31 -2.14
CA GLY A 156 14.49 0.42 -1.74
C GLY A 156 14.63 0.43 -0.23
N MET A 157 14.68 -0.73 0.39
CA MET A 157 14.77 -0.87 1.84
C MET A 157 15.86 -1.89 2.17
N ALA A 158 16.85 -1.48 2.95
CA ALA A 158 17.94 -2.34 3.38
C ALA A 158 18.40 -1.96 4.79
N TYR A 159 19.27 -2.80 5.36
CA TYR A 159 19.94 -2.51 6.62
C TYR A 159 21.45 -2.61 6.43
N ARG A 160 22.16 -1.49 6.62
CA ARG A 160 23.62 -1.39 6.39
C ARG A 160 24.25 -0.53 7.46
N ASP A 161 25.48 -0.87 7.85
CA ASP A 161 26.26 -0.10 8.84
C ASP A 161 25.48 0.20 10.13
N ASN A 162 24.69 -0.77 10.59
CA ASN A 162 23.85 -0.68 11.79
C ASN A 162 22.76 0.42 11.74
N LYS A 163 22.32 0.77 10.51
CA LYS A 163 21.25 1.74 10.25
C LYS A 163 20.31 1.25 9.14
N PRO A 164 19.01 1.57 9.21
CA PRO A 164 18.12 1.35 8.09
C PRO A 164 18.46 2.33 6.95
N VAL A 165 18.38 1.84 5.72
CA VAL A 165 18.61 2.58 4.48
C VAL A 165 17.32 2.57 3.69
N ILE A 166 16.75 3.74 3.41
CA ILE A 166 15.46 3.87 2.71
C ILE A 166 15.64 4.77 1.50
N ILE A 167 15.56 4.19 0.31
CA ILE A 167 15.89 4.88 -0.95
C ILE A 167 14.64 4.97 -1.83
N LEU A 168 14.22 6.17 -2.22
CA LEU A 168 13.17 6.33 -3.22
C LEU A 168 13.71 5.96 -4.62
N LYS A 169 13.46 4.73 -5.09
CA LYS A 169 13.91 4.27 -6.42
C LYS A 169 13.24 5.02 -7.56
N GLY A 170 11.97 5.38 -7.38
CA GLY A 170 11.26 6.22 -8.33
C GLY A 170 9.76 6.25 -8.12
N VAL A 171 9.12 7.19 -8.82
CA VAL A 171 7.67 7.35 -8.90
C VAL A 171 7.29 7.44 -10.37
N SER A 172 6.17 6.85 -10.75
CA SER A 172 5.59 6.96 -12.09
C SER A 172 4.11 7.29 -12.01
N ILE A 173 3.65 8.07 -12.99
CA ILE A 173 2.24 8.43 -13.15
C ILE A 173 1.80 7.91 -14.51
N MET A 174 0.72 7.13 -14.55
CA MET A 174 0.20 6.50 -15.77
C MET A 174 1.29 5.71 -16.54
N GLY A 175 2.25 5.12 -15.82
CA GLY A 175 3.39 4.41 -16.39
C GLY A 175 4.54 5.29 -16.89
N VAL A 176 4.40 6.63 -16.84
CA VAL A 176 5.46 7.58 -17.20
C VAL A 176 6.27 7.92 -15.94
N PRO A 177 7.58 7.65 -15.90
CA PRO A 177 8.41 7.96 -14.73
C PRO A 177 8.53 9.47 -14.53
N ILE A 178 8.38 9.93 -13.29
CA ILE A 178 8.54 11.35 -12.94
C ILE A 178 10.04 11.70 -12.95
N PRO A 179 10.44 12.80 -13.61
CA PRO A 179 11.81 13.30 -13.58
C PRO A 179 12.27 13.63 -12.16
N ASN A 180 13.54 13.35 -11.84
CA ASN A 180 14.08 13.62 -10.50
C ASN A 180 13.97 15.10 -10.10
N ALA A 181 14.19 16.01 -11.06
CA ALA A 181 14.09 17.45 -10.82
C ALA A 181 12.69 17.88 -10.32
N TRP A 182 11.63 17.18 -10.72
CA TRP A 182 10.26 17.47 -10.29
C TRP A 182 9.93 16.83 -8.95
N LEU A 183 10.67 15.78 -8.58
CA LEU A 183 10.65 15.18 -7.25
C LEU A 183 11.54 15.92 -6.25
N GLY A 184 12.08 17.10 -6.61
CA GLY A 184 12.98 17.86 -5.74
C GLY A 184 14.33 17.19 -5.50
N GLY A 185 14.78 16.31 -6.41
CA GLY A 185 16.05 15.62 -6.30
C GLY A 185 16.01 14.32 -5.49
N LEU A 186 14.87 13.97 -4.88
CA LEU A 186 14.72 12.86 -3.92
C LEU A 186 14.94 11.45 -4.50
N LYS A 187 14.96 11.29 -5.82
CA LYS A 187 15.12 9.97 -6.44
C LYS A 187 16.55 9.46 -6.22
N ASN A 188 16.64 8.21 -5.76
CA ASN A 188 17.86 7.49 -5.43
C ASN A 188 18.67 8.12 -4.27
N ILE A 189 18.04 8.95 -3.45
CA ILE A 189 18.62 9.46 -2.20
C ILE A 189 18.20 8.55 -1.05
N ASP A 190 19.13 8.27 -0.15
CA ASP A 190 18.83 7.61 1.12
C ASP A 190 18.19 8.63 2.08
N LEU A 191 16.87 8.49 2.27
CA LEU A 191 16.05 9.38 3.08
C LEU A 191 16.46 9.38 4.55
N VAL A 192 16.97 8.25 5.06
CA VAL A 192 17.44 8.16 6.44
C VAL A 192 18.75 8.92 6.60
N SER A 193 19.68 8.74 5.67
CA SER A 193 20.95 9.47 5.72
C SER A 193 20.77 10.98 5.49
N GLU A 194 19.92 11.36 4.53
CA GLU A 194 19.73 12.77 4.15
C GLU A 194 18.93 13.54 5.20
N PHE A 195 17.84 12.96 5.73
CA PHE A 195 16.91 13.67 6.61
C PHE A 195 16.96 13.19 8.08
N GLY A 196 17.80 12.21 8.42
CA GLY A 196 17.95 11.69 9.78
C GLY A 196 18.92 12.48 10.67
N VAL A 197 19.58 13.52 10.14
CA VAL A 197 20.46 14.40 10.92
C VAL A 197 19.65 15.33 11.82
N ASP A 198 18.56 15.87 11.28
CA ASP A 198 17.67 16.79 11.99
C ASP A 198 16.66 16.03 12.87
N PRO A 199 16.23 16.61 14.01
CA PRO A 199 15.14 16.06 14.79
C PRO A 199 13.87 15.92 13.94
N GLY A 200 13.36 14.69 13.84
CA GLY A 200 12.18 14.41 13.03
C GLY A 200 11.95 12.92 12.83
N PHE A 201 10.98 12.60 11.97
CA PHE A 201 10.57 11.22 11.69
C PHE A 201 11.75 10.31 11.34
N TRP A 202 12.62 10.72 10.41
CA TRP A 202 13.70 9.87 9.92
C TRP A 202 14.76 9.56 10.97
N LYS A 203 15.06 10.53 11.84
CA LYS A 203 15.94 10.31 12.99
C LYS A 203 15.33 9.28 13.95
N SER A 204 14.10 9.51 14.41
CA SER A 204 13.40 8.59 15.31
C SER A 204 13.21 7.19 14.71
N PHE A 205 12.92 7.10 13.42
CA PHE A 205 12.84 5.84 12.70
C PHE A 205 14.20 5.10 12.72
N SER A 206 15.30 5.79 12.43
CA SER A 206 16.64 5.19 12.41
C SER A 206 17.10 4.72 13.80
N GLU A 207 16.71 5.44 14.84
CA GLU A 207 17.01 5.14 16.24
C GLU A 207 16.12 4.02 16.79
N GLY A 208 14.89 3.88 16.30
CA GLY A 208 13.92 2.87 16.75
C GLY A 208 13.98 1.54 15.99
N VAL A 209 14.71 1.43 14.88
CA VAL A 209 14.82 0.19 14.09
C VAL A 209 16.16 -0.50 14.32
N GLU A 210 16.10 -1.75 14.79
CA GLU A 210 17.25 -2.64 14.98
C GLU A 210 17.57 -3.39 13.69
N HIS A 211 16.56 -3.80 12.94
CA HIS A 211 16.75 -4.51 11.69
C HIS A 211 15.54 -4.32 10.78
N ILE A 212 15.79 -4.25 9.48
CA ILE A 212 14.74 -4.26 8.47
C ILE A 212 15.20 -5.05 7.26
N GLN A 213 14.37 -5.99 6.82
CA GLN A 213 14.63 -6.81 5.65
C GLN A 213 13.36 -6.97 4.84
N VAL A 214 13.50 -6.79 3.53
CA VAL A 214 12.45 -7.09 2.55
C VAL A 214 12.98 -8.18 1.64
N ALA A 215 12.24 -9.27 1.55
CA ALA A 215 12.51 -10.38 0.66
C ALA A 215 11.27 -10.65 -0.19
N ASP A 216 11.41 -11.46 -1.22
CA ASP A 216 10.29 -11.87 -2.07
C ASP A 216 9.06 -12.32 -1.24
N GLY A 217 7.98 -11.54 -1.35
CA GLY A 217 6.70 -11.77 -0.68
C GLY A 217 6.65 -11.50 0.83
N LYS A 218 7.68 -10.93 1.47
CA LYS A 218 7.67 -10.68 2.94
C LYS A 218 8.51 -9.48 3.40
N ILE A 219 8.12 -8.91 4.53
CA ILE A 219 8.88 -7.90 5.26
C ILE A 219 9.05 -8.31 6.72
N ASP A 220 10.28 -8.18 7.21
CA ASP A 220 10.69 -8.47 8.58
C ASP A 220 11.27 -7.19 9.22
N ILE A 221 10.75 -6.79 10.37
CA ILE A 221 11.17 -5.58 11.09
C ILE A 221 11.45 -5.94 12.55
N ARG A 222 12.61 -5.52 13.05
CA ARG A 222 12.97 -5.60 14.47
C ARG A 222 13.18 -4.19 15.03
N PHE A 223 12.60 -3.94 16.19
CA PHE A 223 12.62 -2.65 16.87
C PHE A 223 13.68 -2.61 17.98
N LYS A 224 14.33 -1.45 18.13
CA LYS A 224 15.21 -1.14 19.26
C LYS A 224 14.38 -0.80 20.49
N GLU A 225 15.02 -0.92 21.65
CA GLU A 225 14.51 -0.48 22.96
C GLU A 225 14.67 1.03 23.16
#